data_AF-A0A9Q0FT60-F1
#
_entry.id   AF-A0A9Q0FT60-F1
#
_cell.length_a   1.000
_cell.length_b   1.000
_cell.length_c   1.000
_cell.angle_alpha   90.00
_cell.angle_beta   90.00
_cell.angle_gamma   90.00
#
_symmetry.space_group_name_H-M   'P 1'
#
loop_
_entity.id
_entity.type
_entity.pdbx_description
1 polymer ?
#
loop_
_entity_poly.entity_id
_entity_poly.type
_entity_poly.pdbx_seq_one_letter_code
_entity_poly.pdbx_strand_id
1 'polypeptide(L)'
;MGAAHSSSLTSCSITHHNYNSLFLLHSSKPNPNPTSNPGNGIFFTHHAKPTKGFAFPKQRLLSFNFTASKLVSLKCGGVREMETTREDGSASSPIVDVHGINQELVQKMVYDALVWCSLHGLVVGDKSVQKSGTVPGVGLVHAPFALLPVKFPESHWKLACEVAPIFNELIDRVSLDGKFLQESLSRTKKVDAFTSRLLDIHSKMLEINKKEDIRLGLHRSDYMLDEQTKLLLQIELNTISCSFPGLSTRVSELHRNLLKHYGKHLGLHSERVPANTTVIKFAESLAKAWSEYNNSRAVILVVVQPEERNMYDQHWLSTELKETYPLCI
;
A
#
# COMPACT_ATOMS: atom_id res chain seq x y z
N MET A 1 4.83 8.30 -15.53
CA MET A 1 4.36 7.30 -14.55
C MET A 1 5.20 7.44 -13.30
N GLY A 2 4.57 7.82 -12.19
CA GLY A 2 5.26 8.09 -10.92
C GLY A 2 5.95 6.85 -10.38
N ALA A 3 7.14 7.03 -9.83
CA ALA A 3 7.77 6.01 -9.00
C ALA A 3 7.03 5.98 -7.66
N ALA A 4 6.05 5.08 -7.53
CA ALA A 4 5.44 4.79 -6.24
C ALA A 4 6.48 4.05 -5.38
N HIS A 5 7.07 4.74 -4.42
CA HIS A 5 7.84 4.13 -3.35
C HIS A 5 7.10 4.38 -2.04
N SER A 6 6.59 3.32 -1.42
CA SER A 6 6.04 3.39 -0.07
C SER A 6 7.10 2.93 0.93
N SER A 7 7.58 3.85 1.78
CA SER A 7 8.36 3.48 2.96
C SER A 7 7.44 3.50 4.18
N SER A 8 7.02 2.31 4.64
CA SER A 8 6.46 2.15 5.98
C SER A 8 7.59 1.77 6.94
N LEU A 9 8.17 2.76 7.63
CA LEU A 9 8.99 2.50 8.82
C LEU A 9 8.04 2.18 9.97
N THR A 10 7.83 0.89 10.25
CA THR A 10 7.25 0.45 11.52
C THR A 10 8.38 0.16 12.50
N SER A 11 8.55 1.01 13.51
CA SER A 11 9.36 0.67 14.68
C SER A 11 8.52 -0.16 15.65
N CYS A 12 8.65 -1.47 15.58
CA CYS A 12 8.29 -2.37 16.69
C CYS A 12 9.52 -3.20 17.02
N SER A 13 10.21 -2.81 18.09
CA SER A 13 11.23 -3.62 18.73
C SER A 13 10.54 -4.76 19.47
N ILE A 14 10.84 -6.03 19.16
CA ILE A 14 10.93 -7.13 20.14
C ILE A 14 11.63 -8.34 19.49
N THR A 15 12.46 -8.94 20.32
CA THR A 15 13.38 -10.06 20.14
C THR A 15 12.69 -11.39 19.84
N HIS A 16 13.25 -12.14 18.89
CA HIS A 16 12.89 -13.51 18.55
C HIS A 16 12.98 -14.48 19.74
N HIS A 17 11.94 -15.28 19.95
CA HIS A 17 12.06 -16.58 20.61
C HIS A 17 11.57 -17.69 19.65
N ASN A 18 12.48 -18.62 19.35
CA ASN A 18 12.25 -19.87 18.63
C ASN A 18 11.32 -20.80 19.42
N TYR A 19 10.33 -21.39 18.75
CA TYR A 19 9.79 -22.69 19.12
C TYR A 19 9.45 -23.53 17.88
N ASN A 20 10.10 -24.69 17.79
CA ASN A 20 9.78 -25.80 16.90
C ASN A 20 8.63 -26.63 17.50
N SER A 21 7.65 -27.03 16.68
CA SER A 21 6.93 -28.33 16.72
C SER A 21 5.98 -28.36 15.50
N LEU A 22 6.02 -29.28 14.52
CA LEU A 22 5.80 -30.75 14.51
C LEU A 22 4.49 -31.17 15.19
N PHE A 23 3.38 -31.28 14.43
CA PHE A 23 2.84 -32.56 13.94
C PHE A 23 1.38 -32.50 13.42
N LEU A 24 1.12 -33.40 12.45
CA LEU A 24 -0.09 -34.18 12.13
C LEU A 24 -1.29 -33.52 11.40
N LEU A 25 -1.32 -33.80 10.10
CA LEU A 25 -2.53 -33.86 9.26
C LEU A 25 -3.49 -34.96 9.75
N HIS A 26 -4.78 -34.63 9.86
CA HIS A 26 -5.87 -35.60 9.75
C HIS A 26 -6.90 -35.10 8.74
N SER A 27 -7.19 -35.99 7.78
CA SER A 27 -8.13 -35.85 6.67
C SER A 27 -9.54 -36.27 7.12
N SER A 28 -10.57 -35.50 6.76
CA SER A 28 -11.91 -36.06 6.54
C SER A 28 -12.66 -35.26 5.47
N LYS A 29 -13.24 -35.99 4.51
CA LYS A 29 -14.06 -35.50 3.38
C LYS A 29 -15.56 -35.43 3.76
N PRO A 30 -16.39 -34.70 2.99
CA PRO A 30 -17.71 -34.22 3.40
C PRO A 30 -18.89 -35.03 2.85
N ASN A 31 -20.12 -34.79 3.34
CA ASN A 31 -21.37 -35.08 2.62
C ASN A 31 -22.55 -34.22 3.17
N PRO A 32 -23.73 -34.14 2.48
CA PRO A 32 -24.24 -32.88 1.96
C PRO A 32 -25.59 -32.41 2.55
N ASN A 33 -25.97 -31.17 2.20
CA ASN A 33 -27.26 -30.51 2.48
C ASN A 33 -28.49 -31.29 1.97
N PRO A 34 -29.68 -30.92 2.45
CA PRO A 34 -30.64 -30.32 1.52
C PRO A 34 -31.36 -29.05 2.03
N THR A 35 -31.87 -28.33 1.03
CA THR A 35 -32.55 -27.03 0.94
C THR A 35 -33.97 -26.94 1.54
N SER A 36 -34.39 -25.76 2.04
CA SER A 36 -35.50 -24.92 1.50
C SER A 36 -36.04 -23.82 2.46
N ASN A 37 -35.89 -22.54 2.07
CA ASN A 37 -36.78 -21.34 2.08
C ASN A 37 -38.03 -21.19 3.03
N PRO A 38 -38.63 -19.98 3.15
CA PRO A 38 -38.13 -18.72 3.72
C PRO A 38 -39.10 -18.15 4.80
N GLY A 39 -38.61 -17.36 5.77
CA GLY A 39 -39.48 -16.78 6.80
C GLY A 39 -38.97 -15.44 7.31
N ASN A 40 -39.77 -14.39 7.09
CA ASN A 40 -39.61 -13.07 7.68
C ASN A 40 -39.56 -13.17 9.21
N GLY A 41 -38.51 -12.61 9.82
CA GLY A 41 -38.39 -12.49 11.27
C GLY A 41 -37.27 -11.53 11.63
N ILE A 42 -37.64 -10.26 11.86
CA ILE A 42 -36.79 -9.27 12.51
C ILE A 42 -36.55 -9.76 13.94
N PHE A 43 -35.32 -10.16 14.27
CA PHE A 43 -34.90 -10.44 15.63
C PHE A 43 -33.78 -9.49 16.04
N PHE A 44 -34.12 -8.56 16.94
CA PHE A 44 -33.15 -7.87 17.78
C PHE A 44 -32.67 -8.86 18.85
N THR A 45 -31.39 -9.22 18.83
CA THR A 45 -30.76 -9.94 19.95
C THR A 45 -29.75 -9.03 20.64
N HIS A 46 -30.16 -8.48 21.79
CA HIS A 46 -29.27 -7.97 22.82
C HIS A 46 -28.37 -9.11 23.30
N HIS A 47 -27.06 -9.02 23.08
CA HIS A 47 -26.11 -9.91 23.73
C HIS A 47 -25.67 -9.34 25.08
N ALA A 48 -26.23 -9.93 26.13
CA ALA A 48 -25.75 -9.83 27.50
C ALA A 48 -24.42 -10.59 27.65
N LYS A 49 -23.49 -10.01 28.42
CA LYS A 49 -22.20 -10.62 28.80
C LYS A 49 -22.43 -11.80 29.75
N PRO A 50 -21.76 -12.95 29.58
CA PRO A 50 -21.66 -13.94 30.64
C PRO A 50 -20.49 -13.61 31.58
N THR A 51 -20.83 -13.25 32.82
CA THR A 51 -19.95 -13.35 33.98
C THR A 51 -19.86 -14.81 34.42
N LYS A 52 -18.66 -15.38 34.48
CA LYS A 52 -18.27 -16.44 35.43
C LYS A 52 -16.76 -16.59 35.46
N GLY A 53 -16.21 -16.41 36.66
CA GLY A 53 -14.78 -16.45 36.92
C GLY A 53 -14.22 -17.86 36.91
N PHE A 54 -13.00 -17.96 36.39
CA PHE A 54 -12.06 -19.03 36.69
C PHE A 54 -10.74 -18.37 37.10
N ALA A 55 -10.24 -18.73 38.27
CA ALA A 55 -9.02 -18.21 38.87
C ALA A 55 -7.92 -19.27 38.79
N PHE A 56 -6.71 -18.89 38.34
CA PHE A 56 -5.39 -19.48 38.68
C PHE A 56 -4.28 -18.59 38.04
N PRO A 57 -3.01 -18.66 38.48
CA PRO A 57 -2.44 -18.20 39.74
C PRO A 57 -1.61 -16.91 39.60
N LYS A 58 -1.39 -16.21 40.72
CA LYS A 58 -0.55 -15.00 40.84
C LYS A 58 0.87 -15.23 40.29
N GLN A 59 1.26 -14.48 39.26
CA GLN A 59 2.67 -14.23 38.95
C GLN A 59 3.07 -12.81 39.41
N ARG A 60 4.30 -12.73 39.91
CA ARG A 60 4.95 -11.59 40.58
C ARG A 60 4.68 -10.24 39.89
N LEU A 61 4.19 -9.28 40.66
CA LEU A 61 4.28 -7.86 40.34
C LEU A 61 5.77 -7.47 40.36
N LEU A 62 6.35 -7.20 39.19
CA LEU A 62 7.55 -6.37 39.08
C LEU A 62 7.06 -4.98 38.69
N SER A 63 7.26 -4.03 39.59
CA SER A 63 7.00 -2.61 39.35
C SER A 63 7.96 -2.11 38.26
N PHE A 64 7.44 -1.90 37.05
CA PHE A 64 8.15 -1.17 36.01
C PHE A 64 7.74 0.31 36.08
N ASN A 65 8.70 1.15 36.46
CA ASN A 65 8.57 2.59 36.34
C ASN A 65 8.41 2.95 34.87
N PHE A 66 7.22 3.42 34.49
CA PHE A 66 7.00 4.11 33.22
C PHE A 66 7.71 5.46 33.27
N THR A 67 8.88 5.57 32.67
CA THR A 67 9.42 6.86 32.26
C THR A 67 8.61 7.34 31.07
N ALA A 68 7.81 8.39 31.28
CA ALA A 68 7.18 9.14 30.21
C ALA A 68 8.26 9.54 29.19
N SER A 69 8.17 9.02 27.97
CA SER A 69 8.98 9.48 26.86
C SER A 69 8.68 10.97 26.67
N LYS A 70 9.68 11.81 26.99
CA LYS A 70 9.62 13.26 26.82
C LYS A 70 9.06 13.60 25.44
N LEU A 71 8.06 14.47 25.43
CA LEU A 71 7.59 15.20 24.26
C LEU A 71 8.81 15.90 23.62
N VAL A 72 9.37 15.35 22.56
CA VAL A 72 10.38 16.05 21.78
C VAL A 72 9.65 17.10 20.97
N SER A 73 9.83 18.36 21.38
CA SER A 73 9.38 19.50 20.59
C SER A 73 10.08 19.45 19.23
N LEU A 74 9.31 19.22 18.17
CA LEU A 74 9.76 19.40 16.80
C LEU A 74 10.06 20.89 16.63
N LYS A 75 11.31 21.29 16.83
CA LYS A 75 11.79 22.56 16.32
C LYS A 75 11.62 22.48 14.80
N CYS A 76 10.71 23.29 14.24
CA CYS A 76 10.80 23.67 12.84
C CYS A 76 12.18 24.33 12.65
N GLY A 77 13.16 23.53 12.28
CA GLY A 77 14.40 24.05 11.74
C GLY A 77 14.02 24.86 10.51
N GLY A 78 14.49 26.09 10.43
CA GLY A 78 14.35 26.89 9.21
C GLY A 78 14.77 26.04 8.01
N VAL A 79 14.03 26.17 6.92
CA VAL A 79 14.38 25.56 5.63
C VAL A 79 15.83 25.95 5.36
N ARG A 80 16.77 25.03 5.57
CA ARG A 80 18.08 25.17 4.95
C ARG A 80 17.79 25.04 3.47
N GLU A 81 18.14 26.05 2.69
CA GLU A 81 18.31 25.85 1.25
C GLU A 81 19.11 24.56 1.12
N MET A 82 18.52 23.58 0.44
CA MET A 82 19.28 22.43 0.02
C MET A 82 20.30 23.01 -0.93
N GLU A 83 21.53 23.17 -0.45
CA GLU A 83 22.67 23.44 -1.32
C GLU A 83 22.65 22.31 -2.33
N THR A 84 22.13 22.60 -3.52
CA THR A 84 22.38 21.79 -4.70
C THR A 84 23.89 21.79 -4.79
N THR A 85 24.52 20.72 -4.32
CA THR A 85 25.90 20.45 -4.65
C THR A 85 25.92 20.53 -6.15
N ARG A 86 26.53 21.59 -6.70
CA ARG A 86 26.92 21.60 -8.09
C ARG A 86 27.81 20.38 -8.18
N GLU A 87 27.30 19.29 -8.74
CA GLU A 87 28.14 18.18 -9.14
C GLU A 87 29.09 18.75 -10.18
N ASP A 88 30.24 19.21 -9.71
CA ASP A 88 31.38 19.54 -10.54
C ASP A 88 31.70 18.31 -11.39
N GLY A 89 31.53 18.45 -12.70
CA GLY A 89 32.30 17.70 -13.70
C GLY A 89 32.09 16.18 -13.82
N SER A 90 31.08 15.59 -13.18
CA SER A 90 30.70 14.20 -13.49
C SER A 90 29.87 14.19 -14.77
N ALA A 91 30.53 13.93 -15.91
CA ALA A 91 29.91 13.81 -17.22
C ALA A 91 28.59 13.01 -17.13
N SER A 92 27.46 13.70 -17.24
CA SER A 92 26.14 13.07 -17.27
C SER A 92 26.18 12.09 -18.45
N SER A 93 26.17 10.79 -18.17
CA SER A 93 26.10 9.79 -19.23
C SER A 93 24.90 10.15 -20.10
N PRO A 94 25.07 10.25 -21.43
CA PRO A 94 24.02 10.77 -22.30
C PRO A 94 22.70 10.06 -22.02
N ILE A 95 21.60 10.82 -22.11
CA ILE A 95 20.26 10.25 -22.17
C ILE A 95 20.33 9.11 -23.18
N VAL A 96 19.96 7.89 -22.78
CA VAL A 96 19.81 6.81 -23.76
C VAL A 96 18.73 7.34 -24.69
N ASP A 97 19.11 7.65 -25.92
CA ASP A 97 18.16 8.07 -26.92
C ASP A 97 17.25 6.87 -27.21
N VAL A 98 16.14 6.81 -26.49
CA VAL A 98 15.16 5.73 -26.60
C VAL A 98 14.55 5.67 -28.00
N HIS A 99 14.64 6.76 -28.77
CA HIS A 99 14.20 6.83 -30.16
C HIS A 99 15.32 6.44 -31.15
N GLY A 100 16.57 6.45 -30.71
CA GLY A 100 17.74 5.97 -31.47
C GLY A 100 17.99 4.47 -31.33
N ILE A 101 17.18 3.74 -30.56
CA ILE A 101 17.30 2.28 -30.43
C ILE A 101 16.85 1.62 -31.74
N ASN A 102 17.66 0.67 -32.22
CA ASN A 102 17.34 -0.13 -33.41
C ASN A 102 15.93 -0.75 -33.30
N GLN A 103 15.12 -0.59 -34.36
CA GLN A 103 13.71 -1.00 -34.36
C GLN A 103 13.50 -2.51 -34.16
N GLU A 104 14.40 -3.36 -34.68
CA GLU A 104 14.33 -4.82 -34.47
C GLU A 104 14.58 -5.17 -33.00
N LEU A 105 15.51 -4.47 -32.35
CA LEU A 105 15.75 -4.61 -30.92
C LEU A 105 14.54 -4.15 -30.10
N VAL A 106 13.89 -3.04 -30.48
CA VAL A 106 12.64 -2.57 -29.86
C VAL A 106 11.55 -3.64 -29.98
N GLN A 107 11.33 -4.18 -31.18
CA GLN A 107 10.32 -5.22 -31.40
C GLN A 107 10.58 -6.47 -30.55
N LYS A 108 11.86 -6.89 -30.44
CA LYS A 108 12.24 -8.01 -29.59
C LYS A 108 11.95 -7.75 -28.11
N MET A 109 12.32 -6.57 -27.60
CA MET A 109 12.02 -6.18 -26.22
C MET A 109 10.51 -6.09 -25.95
N VAL A 110 9.74 -5.56 -26.91
CA VAL A 110 8.27 -5.50 -26.80
C VAL A 110 7.69 -6.90 -26.70
N TYR A 111 8.11 -7.82 -27.58
CA TYR A 111 7.65 -9.21 -27.55
C TYR A 111 7.94 -9.86 -26.18
N ASP A 112 9.18 -9.78 -25.71
CA ASP A 112 9.59 -10.36 -24.43
C ASP A 112 8.84 -9.73 -23.26
N ALA A 113 8.62 -8.41 -23.29
CA ALA A 113 7.88 -7.71 -22.24
C ALA A 113 6.42 -8.17 -22.17
N LEU A 114 5.76 -8.33 -23.33
CA LEU A 114 4.37 -8.81 -23.40
C LEU A 114 4.23 -10.25 -22.90
N VAL A 115 5.17 -11.13 -23.28
CA VAL A 115 5.24 -12.50 -22.75
C VAL A 115 5.47 -12.47 -21.24
N TRP A 116 6.43 -11.68 -20.76
CA TRP A 116 6.73 -11.56 -19.34
C TRP A 116 5.50 -11.10 -18.54
N CYS A 117 4.79 -10.07 -19.02
CA CYS A 117 3.57 -9.57 -18.37
C CYS A 117 2.51 -10.67 -18.22
N SER A 118 2.34 -11.48 -19.26
CA SER A 118 1.37 -12.58 -19.29
C SER A 118 1.72 -13.68 -18.29
N LEU A 119 3.02 -14.01 -18.17
CA LEU A 119 3.51 -15.06 -17.27
C LEU A 119 3.57 -14.62 -15.79
N HIS A 120 3.71 -13.32 -15.53
CA HIS A 120 3.94 -12.78 -14.18
C HIS A 120 2.77 -11.92 -13.66
N GLY A 121 1.60 -11.99 -14.30
CA GLY A 121 0.38 -11.34 -13.81
C GLY A 121 0.45 -9.81 -13.77
N LEU A 122 1.20 -9.17 -14.67
CA LEU A 122 1.14 -7.73 -14.91
C LEU A 122 -0.01 -7.45 -15.91
N VAL A 123 -1.24 -7.69 -15.44
CA VAL A 123 -2.46 -7.69 -16.26
C VAL A 123 -3.59 -6.90 -15.60
N VAL A 124 -4.51 -6.43 -16.43
CA VAL A 124 -5.78 -5.79 -16.05
C VAL A 124 -6.91 -6.35 -16.90
N GLY A 125 -8.16 -6.06 -16.52
CA GLY A 125 -9.32 -6.32 -17.37
C GLY A 125 -9.35 -5.38 -18.58
N ASP A 126 -9.51 -5.92 -19.78
CA ASP A 126 -9.64 -5.16 -21.02
C ASP A 126 -10.95 -4.36 -21.02
N LYS A 127 -10.83 -3.04 -21.23
CA LYS A 127 -11.97 -2.13 -21.36
C LYS A 127 -12.95 -2.51 -22.49
N SER A 128 -12.47 -3.20 -23.53
CA SER A 128 -13.28 -3.65 -24.66
C SER A 128 -14.16 -4.87 -24.32
N VAL A 129 -13.86 -5.57 -23.22
CA VAL A 129 -14.57 -6.77 -22.79
C VAL A 129 -15.44 -6.45 -21.58
N GLN A 130 -16.77 -6.52 -21.73
CA GLN A 130 -17.72 -6.13 -20.68
C GLN A 130 -17.51 -6.88 -19.34
N LYS A 131 -17.15 -8.16 -19.40
CA LYS A 131 -16.99 -9.02 -18.21
C LYS A 131 -15.64 -8.86 -17.49
N SER A 132 -14.69 -8.10 -18.05
CA SER A 132 -13.32 -8.06 -17.55
C SER A 132 -13.15 -7.35 -16.20
N GLY A 133 -14.14 -6.54 -15.79
CA GLY A 133 -14.20 -5.89 -14.48
C GLY A 133 -14.98 -6.67 -13.43
N THR A 134 -15.58 -7.82 -13.77
CA THR A 134 -16.46 -8.58 -12.85
C THR A 134 -16.14 -10.08 -12.79
N VAL A 135 -15.51 -10.64 -13.82
CA VAL A 135 -15.15 -12.06 -13.90
C VAL A 135 -13.64 -12.20 -14.02
N PRO A 136 -12.94 -12.64 -12.96
CA PRO A 136 -11.51 -12.90 -13.00
C PRO A 136 -11.14 -13.92 -14.10
N GLY A 137 -9.99 -13.72 -14.74
CA GLY A 137 -9.46 -14.62 -15.78
C GLY A 137 -10.08 -14.46 -17.18
N VAL A 138 -11.05 -13.55 -17.35
CA VAL A 138 -11.71 -13.29 -18.65
C VAL A 138 -11.35 -11.91 -19.17
N GLY A 139 -11.04 -11.82 -20.47
CA GLY A 139 -10.73 -10.54 -21.12
C GLY A 139 -9.52 -9.85 -20.52
N LEU A 140 -8.44 -10.61 -20.29
CA LEU A 140 -7.19 -10.09 -19.77
C LEU A 140 -6.40 -9.36 -20.86
N VAL A 141 -5.79 -8.25 -20.47
CA VAL A 141 -4.77 -7.56 -21.26
C VAL A 141 -3.62 -7.15 -20.35
N HIS A 142 -2.41 -7.01 -20.88
CA HIS A 142 -1.30 -6.48 -20.09
C HIS A 142 -1.67 -5.10 -19.52
N ALA A 143 -1.21 -4.80 -18.31
CA ALA A 143 -1.31 -3.43 -17.80
C ALA A 143 -0.52 -2.50 -18.75
N PRO A 144 -0.98 -1.27 -19.04
CA PRO A 144 -0.16 -0.32 -19.79
C PRO A 144 1.16 -0.03 -19.06
N PHE A 145 2.30 -0.18 -19.74
CA PHE A 145 3.63 0.03 -19.16
C PHE A 145 4.55 0.80 -20.11
N ALA A 146 5.56 1.48 -19.55
CA ALA A 146 6.69 1.99 -20.33
C ALA A 146 7.69 0.84 -20.55
N LEU A 147 8.22 0.68 -21.77
CA LEU A 147 9.09 -0.46 -22.11
C LEU A 147 10.40 -0.45 -21.30
N LEU A 148 10.95 0.74 -21.05
CA LEU A 148 12.18 0.95 -20.30
C LEU A 148 11.92 1.85 -19.09
N PRO A 149 12.73 1.76 -18.02
CA PRO A 149 12.57 2.62 -16.85
C PRO A 149 12.88 4.08 -17.16
N VAL A 150 12.21 4.99 -16.44
CA VAL A 150 12.43 6.42 -16.54
C VAL A 150 13.68 6.80 -15.74
N LYS A 151 14.56 7.64 -16.31
CA LYS A 151 15.69 8.20 -15.56
C LYS A 151 15.17 9.15 -14.48
N PHE A 152 15.65 8.97 -13.24
CA PHE A 152 15.29 9.82 -12.12
C PHE A 152 16.52 10.00 -11.21
N PRO A 153 16.84 11.22 -10.74
CA PRO A 153 18.01 11.44 -9.89
C PRO A 153 17.88 10.73 -8.54
N GLU A 154 18.96 10.07 -8.11
CA GLU A 154 18.98 9.29 -6.88
C GLU A 154 18.80 10.17 -5.63
N SER A 155 19.30 11.41 -5.65
CA SER A 155 19.14 12.38 -4.57
C SER A 155 17.66 12.73 -4.32
N HIS A 156 16.91 13.04 -5.38
CA HIS A 156 15.47 13.29 -5.28
C HIS A 156 14.69 12.03 -4.89
N TRP A 157 15.12 10.85 -5.34
CA TRP A 157 14.48 9.59 -4.91
C TRP A 157 14.66 9.37 -3.40
N LYS A 158 15.87 9.58 -2.87
CA LYS A 158 16.16 9.52 -1.43
C LYS A 158 15.31 10.52 -0.65
N LEU A 159 15.22 11.77 -1.11
CA LEU A 159 14.38 12.79 -0.48
C LEU A 159 12.92 12.32 -0.37
N ALA A 160 12.35 11.77 -1.46
CA ALA A 160 10.97 11.25 -1.45
C ALA A 160 10.79 10.14 -0.39
N CYS A 161 11.75 9.23 -0.27
CA CYS A 161 11.77 8.18 0.73
C CYS A 161 11.90 8.73 2.17
N GLU A 162 12.73 9.75 2.37
CA GLU A 162 12.98 10.35 3.69
C GLU A 162 11.76 11.11 4.23
N VAL A 163 10.99 11.78 3.36
CA VAL A 163 9.81 12.54 3.78
C VAL A 163 8.56 11.69 3.97
N ALA A 164 8.49 10.49 3.40
CA ALA A 164 7.33 9.61 3.52
C ALA A 164 6.91 9.29 4.99
N PRO A 165 7.80 8.91 5.93
CA PRO A 165 7.39 8.74 7.33
C PRO A 165 6.96 10.06 8.01
N ILE A 166 7.47 11.21 7.54
CA ILE A 166 7.04 12.53 8.04
C ILE A 166 5.60 12.82 7.60
N PHE A 167 5.25 12.53 6.34
CA PHE A 167 3.89 12.64 5.86
C PHE A 167 2.93 11.67 6.57
N ASN A 168 3.38 10.45 6.89
CA ASN A 168 2.55 9.50 7.65
C ASN A 168 2.17 10.07 9.02
N GLU A 169 3.13 10.62 9.77
CA GLU A 169 2.87 11.25 11.07
C GLU A 169 2.02 12.52 10.92
N LEU A 170 2.27 13.34 9.90
CA LEU A 170 1.49 14.54 9.61
C LEU A 170 0.01 14.18 9.41
N ILE A 171 -0.27 13.15 8.61
CA ILE A 171 -1.64 12.73 8.30
C ILE A 171 -2.33 12.17 9.54
N ASP A 172 -1.64 11.36 10.37
CA ASP A 172 -2.23 10.89 11.63
C ASP A 172 -2.62 12.08 12.53
N ARG A 173 -1.70 13.04 12.74
CA ARG A 173 -1.97 14.21 13.60
C ARG A 173 -3.08 15.10 13.07
N VAL A 174 -3.10 15.37 11.77
CA VAL A 174 -4.16 16.15 11.13
C VAL A 174 -5.50 15.42 11.23
N SER A 175 -5.52 14.08 11.11
CA SER A 175 -6.75 13.29 11.23
C SER A 175 -7.40 13.36 12.62
N LEU A 176 -6.60 13.61 13.66
CA LEU A 176 -7.08 13.76 15.04
C LEU A 176 -7.67 15.13 15.33
N ASP A 177 -7.39 16.15 14.51
CA ASP A 177 -7.96 17.48 14.65
C ASP A 177 -9.27 17.61 13.85
N GLY A 178 -10.35 17.05 14.42
CA GLY A 178 -11.66 17.08 13.80
C GLY A 178 -12.20 18.49 13.56
N LYS A 179 -11.82 19.46 14.41
CA LYS A 179 -12.21 20.86 14.24
C LYS A 179 -11.52 21.46 13.02
N PHE A 180 -10.20 21.29 12.89
CA PHE A 180 -9.42 21.74 11.75
C PHE A 180 -10.00 21.20 10.43
N LEU A 181 -10.33 19.90 10.36
CA LEU A 181 -10.90 19.29 9.16
C LEU A 181 -12.27 19.88 8.79
N GLN A 182 -13.18 20.01 9.76
CA GLN A 182 -14.51 20.56 9.54
C GLN A 182 -14.46 22.05 9.12
N GLU A 183 -13.61 22.84 9.76
CA GLU A 183 -13.47 24.27 9.46
C GLU A 183 -12.83 24.49 8.09
N SER A 184 -11.73 23.79 7.80
CA SER A 184 -10.99 23.91 6.53
C SER A 184 -11.85 23.54 5.32
N LEU A 185 -12.74 22.55 5.46
CA LEU A 185 -13.62 22.07 4.40
C LEU A 185 -15.04 22.67 4.43
N SER A 186 -15.30 23.62 5.33
CA SER A 186 -16.64 24.20 5.53
C SER A 186 -17.21 24.91 4.29
N ARG A 187 -16.34 25.54 3.47
CA ARG A 187 -16.74 26.14 2.18
C ARG A 187 -16.99 25.08 1.13
N THR A 188 -16.12 24.06 1.05
CA THR A 188 -16.25 22.93 0.13
C THR A 188 -17.55 22.16 0.37
N LYS A 189 -17.95 21.96 1.63
CA LYS A 189 -19.22 21.34 2.03
C LYS A 189 -20.44 21.94 1.32
N LYS A 190 -20.43 23.25 1.06
CA LYS A 190 -21.57 23.97 0.47
C LYS A 190 -21.71 23.75 -1.04
N VAL A 191 -20.63 23.36 -1.71
CA VAL A 191 -20.55 23.31 -3.18
C VAL A 191 -20.27 21.91 -3.73
N ASP A 192 -19.80 20.98 -2.90
CA ASP A 192 -19.58 19.58 -3.27
C ASP A 192 -20.40 18.62 -2.39
N ALA A 193 -21.43 18.03 -2.99
CA ALA A 193 -22.33 17.09 -2.33
C ALA A 193 -21.62 15.78 -1.91
N PHE A 194 -20.55 15.39 -2.61
CA PHE A 194 -19.77 14.22 -2.22
C PHE A 194 -19.01 14.49 -0.92
N THR A 195 -18.18 15.53 -0.88
CA THR A 195 -17.46 15.95 0.34
C THR A 195 -18.41 16.27 1.49
N SER A 196 -19.59 16.87 1.22
CA SER A 196 -20.57 17.12 2.27
C SER A 196 -20.97 15.86 3.02
N ARG A 197 -21.25 14.77 2.28
CA ARG A 197 -21.64 13.49 2.90
C ARG A 197 -20.50 12.87 3.71
N LEU A 198 -19.25 13.02 3.26
CA LEU A 198 -18.08 12.59 4.03
C LEU A 198 -17.96 13.38 5.35
N LEU A 199 -18.16 14.69 5.30
CA LEU A 199 -18.14 15.55 6.50
C LEU A 199 -19.29 15.23 7.45
N ASP A 200 -20.46 14.82 6.96
CA ASP A 200 -21.58 14.40 7.79
C ASP A 200 -21.28 13.09 8.55
N ILE A 201 -20.62 12.13 7.90
CA ILE A 201 -20.13 10.91 8.57
C ILE A 201 -19.10 11.29 9.64
N HIS A 202 -18.14 12.14 9.29
CA HIS A 202 -17.12 12.60 10.22
C HIS A 202 -17.73 13.34 11.43
N SER A 203 -18.72 14.22 11.23
CA SER A 203 -19.46 14.89 12.32
C SER A 203 -20.13 13.88 13.28
N LYS A 204 -20.81 12.87 12.74
CA LYS A 204 -21.43 11.81 13.55
C LYS A 204 -20.39 11.04 14.38
N MET A 205 -19.22 10.76 13.81
CA MET A 205 -18.13 10.10 14.54
C MET A 205 -17.58 10.97 15.68
N LEU A 206 -17.49 12.29 15.49
CA LEU A 206 -17.11 13.23 16.55
C LEU A 206 -18.16 13.27 17.67
N GLU A 207 -19.46 13.22 17.35
CA GLU A 207 -20.55 13.15 18.32
C GLU A 207 -20.53 11.86 19.15
N ILE A 208 -20.23 10.73 18.51
CA ILE A 208 -20.06 9.44 19.20
C ILE A 208 -18.85 9.49 20.16
N ASN A 209 -17.84 10.29 19.83
CA ASN A 209 -16.62 10.49 20.63
C ASN A 209 -15.96 9.16 21.04
N LYS A 210 -15.96 8.19 20.13
CA LYS A 210 -15.28 6.91 20.35
C LYS A 210 -13.78 7.10 20.22
N LYS A 211 -13.05 6.54 21.17
CA LYS A 211 -11.60 6.46 21.12
C LYS A 211 -11.16 5.31 20.20
N GLU A 212 -10.42 5.63 19.14
CA GLU A 212 -9.84 4.66 18.20
C GLU A 212 -8.32 4.63 18.37
N ASP A 213 -7.83 3.69 19.17
CA ASP A 213 -6.41 3.55 19.50
C ASP A 213 -5.58 2.91 18.37
N ILE A 214 -6.23 2.13 17.50
CA ILE A 214 -5.58 1.47 16.36
C ILE A 214 -6.01 2.20 15.08
N ARG A 215 -5.05 2.80 14.38
CA ARG A 215 -5.25 3.50 13.11
C ARG A 215 -4.20 3.03 12.11
N LEU A 216 -4.64 2.68 10.90
CA LEU A 216 -3.76 2.20 9.83
C LEU A 216 -3.85 3.16 8.63
N GLY A 217 -2.70 3.64 8.18
CA GLY A 217 -2.56 4.43 6.96
C GLY A 217 -1.76 3.67 5.90
N LEU A 218 -2.37 3.46 4.72
CA LEU A 218 -1.70 2.95 3.52
C LEU A 218 -1.66 4.07 2.48
N HIS A 219 -0.65 4.95 2.59
CA HIS A 219 -0.59 6.20 1.84
C HIS A 219 0.32 6.12 0.61
N ARG A 220 0.07 7.02 -0.34
CA ARG A 220 0.97 7.29 -1.48
C ARG A 220 1.12 8.79 -1.65
N SER A 221 2.36 9.26 -1.60
CA SER A 221 2.71 10.66 -1.87
C SER A 221 3.26 10.75 -3.28
N ASP A 222 2.63 11.55 -4.13
CA ASP A 222 2.95 11.63 -5.56
C ASP A 222 3.72 12.92 -5.85
N TYR A 223 4.79 12.80 -6.64
CA TYR A 223 5.75 13.90 -6.89
C TYR A 223 6.04 14.10 -8.37
N MET A 224 6.41 15.33 -8.73
CA MET A 224 7.06 15.66 -9.99
C MET A 224 8.36 16.44 -9.73
N LEU A 225 9.37 16.17 -10.55
CA LEU A 225 10.61 16.93 -10.57
C LEU A 225 10.43 18.09 -11.56
N ASP A 226 10.43 19.32 -11.05
CA ASP A 226 10.33 20.50 -11.89
C ASP A 226 11.63 20.70 -12.69
N GLU A 227 11.52 20.93 -13.99
CA GLU A 227 12.69 21.00 -14.87
C GLU A 227 13.53 22.26 -14.64
N GLN A 228 12.90 23.39 -14.34
CA GLN A 228 13.60 24.67 -14.22
C GLN A 228 14.29 24.81 -12.86
N THR A 229 13.54 24.56 -11.80
CA THR A 229 14.01 24.70 -10.42
C THR A 229 14.76 23.48 -9.92
N LYS A 230 14.63 22.32 -10.60
CA LYS A 230 15.15 21.02 -10.16
C LYS A 230 14.65 20.62 -8.77
N LEU A 231 13.51 21.16 -8.35
CA LEU A 231 12.87 20.81 -7.08
C LEU A 231 11.95 19.61 -7.25
N LEU A 232 11.97 18.71 -6.27
CA LEU A 232 10.95 17.67 -6.14
C LEU A 232 9.73 18.27 -5.46
N LEU A 233 8.61 18.37 -6.18
CA LEU A 233 7.39 18.98 -5.69
C LEU A 233 6.30 17.92 -5.53
N GLN A 234 5.63 17.94 -4.38
CA GLN A 234 4.48 17.08 -4.13
C GLN A 234 3.28 17.58 -4.93
N ILE A 235 2.66 16.67 -5.68
CA ILE A 235 1.44 16.92 -6.46
C ILE A 235 0.20 16.62 -5.63
N GLU A 236 0.17 15.45 -5.00
CA GLU A 236 -0.94 15.02 -4.14
C GLU A 236 -0.48 14.01 -3.09
N LEU A 237 -1.30 13.86 -2.06
CA LEU A 237 -1.14 12.86 -1.02
C LEU A 237 -2.40 12.02 -0.93
N ASN A 238 -2.31 10.80 -1.44
CA ASN A 238 -3.39 9.84 -1.46
C ASN A 238 -3.48 9.12 -0.11
N THR A 239 -4.63 9.26 0.56
CA THR A 239 -4.91 8.64 1.87
C THR A 239 -5.93 7.52 1.81
N ILE A 240 -6.57 7.32 0.65
CA ILE A 240 -7.62 6.32 0.43
C ILE A 240 -7.36 5.57 -0.87
N SER A 241 -7.53 4.25 -0.84
CA SER A 241 -7.49 3.37 -2.03
C SER A 241 -6.27 3.60 -2.93
N CYS A 242 -5.08 3.73 -2.35
CA CYS A 242 -3.83 3.91 -3.08
C CYS A 242 -3.56 2.71 -3.99
N SER A 243 -3.82 2.87 -5.29
CA SER A 243 -3.61 1.82 -6.29
C SER A 243 -2.13 1.52 -6.56
N PHE A 244 -1.91 0.39 -7.21
CA PHE A 244 -0.66 -0.14 -7.71
C PHE A 244 0.37 -0.68 -6.69
N PRO A 245 0.06 -1.03 -5.43
CA PRO A 245 1.05 -1.70 -4.59
C PRO A 245 1.48 -3.05 -5.19
N GLY A 246 0.57 -3.79 -5.84
CA GLY A 246 0.86 -5.07 -6.51
C GLY A 246 1.51 -4.88 -7.87
N LEU A 247 0.85 -4.14 -8.77
CA LEU A 247 1.34 -3.99 -10.15
C LEU A 247 2.65 -3.21 -10.24
N SER A 248 2.92 -2.24 -9.36
CA SER A 248 4.19 -1.48 -9.40
C SER A 248 5.41 -2.36 -9.09
N THR A 249 5.27 -3.35 -8.19
CA THR A 249 6.33 -4.34 -7.95
C THR A 249 6.62 -5.14 -9.22
N ARG A 250 5.58 -5.55 -9.96
CA ARG A 250 5.74 -6.27 -11.23
C ARG A 250 6.38 -5.41 -12.33
N VAL A 251 6.08 -4.11 -12.40
CA VAL A 251 6.75 -3.19 -13.34
C VAL A 251 8.25 -3.09 -13.03
N SER A 252 8.63 -2.96 -11.75
CA SER A 252 10.05 -2.93 -11.37
C SER A 252 10.78 -4.23 -11.74
N GLU A 253 10.13 -5.39 -11.55
CA GLU A 253 10.67 -6.68 -11.94
C GLU A 253 10.80 -6.85 -13.46
N LEU A 254 9.78 -6.42 -14.23
CA LEU A 254 9.82 -6.39 -15.70
C LEU A 254 11.02 -5.59 -16.19
N HIS A 255 11.20 -4.36 -15.70
CA HIS A 255 12.32 -3.52 -16.12
C HIS A 255 13.66 -4.14 -15.73
N ARG A 256 13.78 -4.70 -14.53
CA ARG A 256 15.00 -5.43 -14.13
C ARG A 256 15.27 -6.63 -15.05
N ASN A 257 14.23 -7.39 -15.43
CA ASN A 257 14.35 -8.51 -16.35
C ASN A 257 14.83 -8.04 -17.74
N LEU A 258 14.16 -7.06 -18.34
CA LEU A 258 14.56 -6.49 -19.62
C LEU A 258 16.00 -5.95 -19.60
N LEU A 259 16.39 -5.23 -18.54
CA LEU A 259 17.76 -4.70 -18.42
C LEU A 259 18.81 -5.80 -18.18
N LYS A 260 18.46 -6.95 -17.59
CA LYS A 260 19.40 -8.08 -17.52
C LYS A 260 19.69 -8.66 -18.91
N HIS A 261 18.69 -8.72 -19.79
CA HIS A 261 18.83 -9.28 -21.13
C HIS A 261 19.40 -8.27 -22.14
N TYR A 262 18.96 -7.00 -22.06
CA TYR A 262 19.22 -5.98 -23.07
C TYR A 262 20.06 -4.81 -22.57
N GLY A 263 20.28 -4.69 -21.26
CA GLY A 263 20.94 -3.52 -20.66
C GLY A 263 22.33 -3.25 -21.21
N LYS A 264 23.11 -4.29 -21.55
CA LYS A 264 24.44 -4.13 -22.18
C LYS A 264 24.35 -3.41 -23.54
N HIS A 265 23.34 -3.71 -24.36
CA HIS A 265 23.12 -3.05 -25.65
C HIS A 265 22.66 -1.60 -25.48
N LEU A 266 22.06 -1.28 -24.34
CA LEU A 266 21.47 0.03 -24.04
C LEU A 266 22.35 0.91 -23.15
N GLY A 267 23.46 0.39 -22.62
CA GLY A 267 24.23 1.08 -21.58
C GLY A 267 23.43 1.30 -20.28
N LEU A 268 22.50 0.38 -19.97
CA LEU A 268 21.64 0.45 -18.80
C LEU A 268 21.89 -0.75 -17.87
N HIS A 269 21.76 -0.50 -16.56
CA HIS A 269 22.08 -1.47 -15.52
C HIS A 269 20.85 -1.80 -14.69
N SER A 270 20.56 -3.09 -14.52
CA SER A 270 19.37 -3.57 -13.79
C SER A 270 19.37 -3.19 -12.31
N GLU A 271 20.56 -2.93 -11.76
CA GLU A 271 20.82 -2.54 -10.39
C GLU A 271 20.38 -1.10 -10.11
N ARG A 272 20.25 -0.27 -11.16
CA ARG A 272 19.80 1.13 -11.05
C ARG A 272 18.28 1.27 -10.96
N VAL A 273 17.52 0.20 -11.21
CA VAL A 273 16.09 0.15 -10.90
C VAL A 273 15.97 -0.26 -9.42
N PRO A 274 15.35 0.54 -8.52
CA PRO A 274 15.22 0.17 -7.12
C PRO A 274 14.44 -1.13 -6.90
N ALA A 275 14.65 -1.78 -5.76
CA ALA A 275 13.79 -2.89 -5.35
C ALA A 275 12.44 -2.31 -4.90
N ASN A 276 11.33 -2.96 -5.25
CA ASN A 276 9.99 -2.48 -4.90
C ASN A 276 9.24 -3.57 -4.14
N THR A 277 9.16 -3.41 -2.81
CA THR A 277 8.51 -4.35 -1.88
C THR A 277 7.15 -3.85 -1.40
N THR A 278 6.51 -2.93 -2.14
CA THR A 278 5.29 -2.25 -1.70
C THR A 278 4.15 -3.21 -1.36
N VAL A 279 3.85 -4.21 -2.20
CA VAL A 279 2.80 -5.21 -1.91
C VAL A 279 3.05 -5.97 -0.61
N ILE A 280 4.30 -6.39 -0.38
CA ILE A 280 4.73 -7.09 0.84
C ILE A 280 4.56 -6.18 2.06
N LYS A 281 4.97 -4.91 1.95
CA LYS A 281 4.86 -3.95 3.06
C LYS A 281 3.43 -3.57 3.38
N PHE A 282 2.56 -3.49 2.37
CA PHE A 282 1.13 -3.28 2.57
C PHE A 282 0.48 -4.49 3.25
N ALA A 283 0.80 -5.71 2.81
CA ALA A 283 0.33 -6.94 3.45
C ALA A 283 0.81 -7.04 4.91
N GLU A 284 2.09 -6.79 5.16
CA GLU A 284 2.67 -6.78 6.51
C GLU A 284 1.94 -5.77 7.42
N SER A 285 1.66 -4.57 6.92
CA SER A 285 0.97 -3.52 7.68
C SER A 285 -0.49 -3.89 8.01
N LEU A 286 -1.20 -4.51 7.05
CA LEU A 286 -2.54 -5.03 7.26
C LEU A 286 -2.56 -6.18 8.29
N ALA A 287 -1.61 -7.12 8.19
CA ALA A 287 -1.48 -8.23 9.14
C ALA A 287 -1.14 -7.75 10.56
N LYS A 288 -0.30 -6.72 10.70
CA LYS A 288 -0.02 -6.08 11.99
C LYS A 288 -1.26 -5.41 12.57
N ALA A 289 -2.01 -4.64 11.79
CA ALA A 289 -3.24 -4.02 12.25
C ALA A 289 -4.29 -5.06 12.69
N TRP A 290 -4.42 -6.16 11.95
CA TRP A 290 -5.28 -7.30 12.36
C TRP A 290 -4.80 -7.95 13.66
N SER A 291 -3.47 -8.09 13.83
CA SER A 291 -2.88 -8.66 15.05
C SER A 291 -3.14 -7.77 16.27
N GLU A 292 -3.03 -6.45 16.11
CA GLU A 292 -3.37 -5.47 17.16
C GLU A 292 -4.86 -5.49 17.51
N TYR A 293 -5.75 -5.74 16.53
CA TYR A 293 -7.18 -5.97 16.80
C TYR A 293 -7.43 -7.22 17.66
N ASN A 294 -6.53 -8.21 17.57
CA ASN A 294 -6.42 -9.35 18.48
C ASN A 294 -7.69 -10.22 18.59
N ASN A 295 -8.23 -10.60 17.44
CA ASN A 295 -9.29 -11.60 17.35
C ASN A 295 -8.97 -12.57 16.22
N SER A 296 -8.59 -13.80 16.57
CA SER A 296 -8.17 -14.84 15.63
C SER A 296 -9.25 -15.31 14.65
N ARG A 297 -10.51 -14.92 14.87
CA ARG A 297 -11.63 -15.22 13.96
C ARG A 297 -12.08 -14.02 13.14
N ALA A 298 -11.49 -12.85 13.36
CA ALA A 298 -11.78 -11.66 12.58
C ALA A 298 -11.15 -11.77 11.20
N VAL A 299 -11.73 -11.07 10.23
CA VAL A 299 -11.27 -11.04 8.84
C VAL A 299 -10.97 -9.61 8.42
N ILE A 300 -10.13 -9.45 7.41
CA ILE A 300 -9.91 -8.15 6.75
C ILE A 300 -10.97 -7.98 5.66
N LEU A 301 -11.84 -6.98 5.81
CA LEU A 301 -12.83 -6.63 4.80
C LEU A 301 -12.21 -5.71 3.74
N VAL A 302 -12.19 -6.17 2.49
CA VAL A 302 -11.80 -5.35 1.33
C VAL A 302 -13.05 -4.81 0.66
N VAL A 303 -13.25 -3.49 0.71
CA VAL A 303 -14.39 -2.82 0.06
C VAL A 303 -14.00 -2.45 -1.37
N VAL A 304 -14.71 -2.98 -2.35
CA VAL A 304 -14.37 -2.87 -3.78
C VAL A 304 -15.48 -2.21 -4.60
N GLN A 305 -15.14 -1.73 -5.79
CA GLN A 305 -16.12 -1.24 -6.76
C GLN A 305 -16.89 -2.41 -7.41
N PRO A 306 -18.14 -2.22 -7.85
CA PRO A 306 -18.91 -3.25 -8.54
C PRO A 306 -18.28 -3.73 -9.86
N GLU A 307 -17.59 -2.85 -10.57
CA GLU A 307 -16.78 -3.15 -11.74
C GLU A 307 -15.35 -2.70 -11.50
N GLU A 308 -14.41 -3.65 -11.39
CA GLU A 308 -13.03 -3.39 -11.01
C GLU A 308 -12.07 -4.04 -11.99
N ARG A 309 -11.71 -3.32 -13.06
CA ARG A 309 -10.77 -3.83 -14.08
C ARG A 309 -9.33 -3.92 -13.53
N ASN A 310 -9.01 -3.21 -12.46
CA ASN A 310 -7.73 -3.29 -11.78
C ASN A 310 -7.75 -4.30 -10.60
N MET A 311 -8.69 -5.26 -10.59
CA MET A 311 -8.86 -6.21 -9.47
C MET A 311 -7.60 -7.03 -9.18
N TYR A 312 -6.77 -7.29 -10.20
CA TYR A 312 -5.56 -8.09 -10.05
C TYR A 312 -4.53 -7.42 -9.13
N ASP A 313 -4.50 -6.09 -9.06
CA ASP A 313 -3.66 -5.34 -8.10
C ASP A 313 -4.09 -5.62 -6.65
N GLN A 314 -5.40 -5.68 -6.39
CA GLN A 314 -5.96 -6.02 -5.08
C GLN A 314 -5.79 -7.52 -4.76
N HIS A 315 -5.88 -8.39 -5.77
CA HIS A 315 -5.63 -9.82 -5.62
C HIS A 315 -4.16 -10.12 -5.33
N TRP A 316 -3.21 -9.35 -5.87
CA TRP A 316 -1.79 -9.45 -5.48
C TRP A 316 -1.61 -9.21 -3.99
N LEU A 317 -2.20 -8.14 -3.45
CA LEU A 317 -2.16 -7.83 -2.02
C LEU A 317 -2.86 -8.92 -1.18
N SER A 318 -4.03 -9.38 -1.63
CA SER A 318 -4.79 -10.42 -0.95
C SER A 318 -4.06 -11.77 -0.94
N THR A 319 -3.35 -12.09 -2.03
CA THR A 319 -2.57 -13.34 -2.15
C THR A 319 -1.36 -13.29 -1.25
N GLU A 320 -0.62 -12.17 -1.24
CA GLU A 320 0.49 -11.96 -0.31
C GLU A 320 0.03 -12.11 1.16
N LEU A 321 -1.12 -11.56 1.52
CA LEU A 321 -1.72 -11.76 2.84
C LEU A 321 -2.03 -13.24 3.13
N LYS A 322 -2.65 -13.97 2.19
CA LYS A 322 -3.02 -15.39 2.35
C LYS A 322 -1.80 -16.29 2.54
N GLU A 323 -0.79 -16.07 1.73
CA GLU A 323 0.37 -16.96 1.67
C GLU A 323 1.36 -16.68 2.81
N THR A 324 1.57 -15.40 3.14
CA THR A 324 2.54 -14.99 4.16
C THR A 324 1.92 -14.89 5.56
N TYR A 325 0.62 -14.55 5.66
CA TYR A 325 -0.09 -14.32 6.92
C TYR A 325 -1.44 -15.06 7.00
N PRO A 326 -1.45 -16.42 6.96
CA PRO A 326 -2.66 -17.22 6.76
C PRO A 326 -3.72 -17.08 7.86
N LEU A 327 -3.37 -16.49 9.02
CA LEU A 327 -4.31 -16.26 10.12
C LEU A 327 -5.20 -15.01 9.92
N CYS A 328 -4.87 -14.12 8.98
CA CYS A 328 -5.55 -12.83 8.80
C CYS A 328 -6.83 -12.90 7.95
N ILE A 329 -7.24 -14.10 7.50
CA ILE A 329 -8.24 -14.31 6.44
C ILE A 329 -9.24 -15.39 6.82
#